data_AF-A0A955WAM6-F1
#
_entry.id   AF-A0A955WAM6-F1
#
_cell.length_a   1.000
_cell.length_b   1.000
_cell.length_c   1.000
_cell.angle_alpha   90.00
_cell.angle_beta   90.00
_cell.angle_gamma   90.00
#
_symmetry.space_group_name_H-M   'P 1'
#
loop_
_entity.id
_entity.type
_entity.pdbx_description
1 polymer ?
#
loop_
_entity_poly.entity_id
_entity_poly.type
_entity_poly.pdbx_seq_one_letter_code
_entity_poly.pdbx_strand_id
1 'polypeptide(L)'
;MTDAPDGAASPGVQGEVRDARPRTSGETREQAEQSTLGLLRDLARGGRPSRADAEGLWGAIKDVARAARDVVSEQLDADRALMHAMSAVIETAKSRYALDPGAQWKPGEPLKLLLAGYNGTRNTGADVRVEEMIRQFRHLFGDEHVELSIYTIDPDKTRGYFRTVRQLHIPKIFPRYLFDTVHTHHAVVACEGSMFKSKFASALSTMMVGSIGLAAAEQKLAIGYGGEAGDMDEGLRALVERYCREALILARNRESQEVLRELGIASKYGTDTAWTFTPAPDEVGQRVLRDAGWDGVTPVLALCPINPFWWPVKPDVTRAAVNAVSGMYADGHYGSVYFHREGADVHERQERYLDALAEGVRRFRAEHDVFPVMIGSEMLDREACEGLRERLGAEYPVIVSDEHDMYDMVSIMRQARLMLSSRYHAIVTTMPAGLPSAGVTMDERIRNLMADRGTPELALEVDDPELADKVHTALVTLYTDAERIRASIDGCVLENLERMGQMGMDLVDFVRAHHPEFPFADGLGHGGDPFAHLPSLPPRLAQMVAARHAPPVPTEGVELSRPRSVA
;
A
#
# COMPACT_ATOMS: atom_id res chain seq x y z
N MET A 1 -60.08 45.21 30.76
CA MET A 1 -60.59 44.01 31.44
C MET A 1 -59.45 43.48 32.28
N THR A 2 -59.25 44.04 33.48
CA THR A 2 -59.83 43.60 34.78
C THR A 2 -59.12 42.32 35.22
N ASP A 3 -58.45 42.19 36.37
CA ASP A 3 -58.40 43.00 37.59
C ASP A 3 -57.11 42.71 38.39
N ALA A 4 -56.80 43.64 39.28
CA ALA A 4 -55.80 43.58 40.36
C ALA A 4 -56.43 42.91 41.64
N PRO A 5 -55.96 43.15 42.89
CA PRO A 5 -54.66 42.97 43.54
C PRO A 5 -54.77 42.23 44.92
N ASP A 6 -53.70 42.30 45.73
CA ASP A 6 -53.67 42.53 47.20
C ASP A 6 -53.08 41.48 48.16
N GLY A 7 -52.31 42.02 49.14
CA GLY A 7 -52.05 41.46 50.48
C GLY A 7 -50.58 41.08 50.75
N ALA A 8 -49.67 41.97 51.18
CA ALA A 8 -49.48 42.58 52.51
C ALA A 8 -48.75 41.71 53.57
N ALA A 9 -47.60 42.27 54.03
CA ALA A 9 -46.99 42.25 55.37
C ALA A 9 -46.24 41.01 55.95
N SER A 10 -44.92 41.21 56.11
CA SER A 10 -43.92 40.57 57.02
C SER A 10 -44.20 40.86 58.53
N PRO A 11 -43.49 40.34 59.59
CA PRO A 11 -42.07 39.93 59.63
C PRO A 11 -41.57 38.84 60.63
N GLY A 12 -40.28 38.47 60.49
CA GLY A 12 -39.36 38.01 61.56
C GLY A 12 -39.17 36.49 61.72
N VAL A 13 -38.01 35.88 62.00
CA VAL A 13 -36.63 36.29 62.33
C VAL A 13 -35.70 35.05 62.17
N GLN A 14 -34.51 35.28 61.58
CA GLN A 14 -33.20 34.59 61.67
C GLN A 14 -32.99 33.10 61.31
N GLY A 15 -31.99 32.90 60.44
CA GLY A 15 -31.21 31.68 60.26
C GLY A 15 -30.32 31.77 59.01
N GLU A 16 -29.02 32.05 59.18
CA GLU A 16 -28.01 32.05 58.11
C GLU A 16 -27.90 30.67 57.42
N VAL A 17 -27.55 30.66 56.12
CA VAL A 17 -26.38 29.93 55.54
C VAL A 17 -26.52 29.82 54.00
N ARG A 18 -25.59 30.53 53.33
CA ARG A 18 -24.88 30.21 52.07
C ARG A 18 -25.69 29.76 50.85
N ASP A 19 -25.96 30.75 50.00
CA ASP A 19 -26.32 30.56 48.60
C ASP A 19 -25.07 30.36 47.74
N ALA A 20 -25.04 29.25 47.00
CA ALA A 20 -23.96 28.87 46.10
C ALA A 20 -24.18 29.52 44.72
N ARG A 21 -23.35 30.51 44.37
CA ARG A 21 -23.21 30.92 42.96
C ARG A 21 -22.15 30.06 42.27
N PRO A 22 -22.40 29.58 41.04
CA PRO A 22 -21.44 28.81 40.28
C PRO A 22 -20.26 29.71 39.88
N ARG A 23 -19.03 29.27 40.17
CA ARG A 23 -17.81 29.89 39.67
C ARG A 23 -17.73 29.67 38.17
N THR A 24 -17.55 30.76 37.44
CA THR A 24 -17.45 30.85 35.99
C THR A 24 -16.17 30.23 35.48
N SER A 25 -16.30 29.43 34.41
CA SER A 25 -15.26 28.71 33.65
C SER A 25 -14.18 29.58 32.96
N GLY A 26 -14.19 30.90 33.20
CA GLY A 26 -13.22 31.85 32.64
C GLY A 26 -11.92 31.93 33.44
N GLU A 27 -11.99 31.89 34.77
CA GLU A 27 -10.81 32.08 35.65
C GLU A 27 -9.80 30.93 35.54
N THR A 28 -10.27 29.70 35.29
CA THR A 28 -9.41 28.51 35.11
C THR A 28 -8.67 28.52 33.77
N ARG A 29 -9.24 29.14 32.72
CA ARG A 29 -8.64 29.19 31.38
C ARG A 29 -7.58 30.28 31.30
N GLU A 30 -7.83 31.44 31.89
CA GLU A 30 -6.82 32.50 32.02
C GLU A 30 -5.65 32.08 32.91
N GLN A 31 -5.89 31.34 34.00
CA GLN A 31 -4.81 30.81 34.84
C GLN A 31 -3.99 29.73 34.13
N ALA A 32 -4.63 28.86 33.32
CA ALA A 32 -3.93 27.86 32.51
C ALA A 32 -3.08 28.51 31.41
N GLU A 33 -3.61 29.51 30.70
CA GLU A 33 -2.89 30.26 29.65
C GLU A 33 -1.75 31.09 30.25
N GLN A 34 -1.93 31.72 31.40
CA GLN A 34 -0.86 32.43 32.12
C GLN A 34 0.23 31.49 32.62
N SER A 35 -0.11 30.27 33.09
CA SER A 35 0.88 29.28 33.50
C SER A 35 1.69 28.74 32.30
N THR A 36 1.03 28.56 31.15
CA THR A 36 1.65 28.06 29.91
C THR A 36 2.58 29.11 29.30
N LEU A 37 2.17 30.38 29.29
CA LEU A 37 3.00 31.52 28.88
C LEU A 37 4.16 31.77 29.86
N GLY A 38 3.95 31.53 31.16
CA GLY A 38 5.02 31.58 32.17
C GLY A 38 6.08 30.51 31.94
N LEU A 39 5.68 29.27 31.65
CA LEU A 39 6.57 28.15 31.36
C LEU A 39 7.41 28.38 30.08
N LEU A 40 6.78 28.92 29.03
CA LEU A 40 7.46 29.30 27.79
C LEU A 40 8.49 30.43 27.98
N ARG A 41 8.23 31.35 28.92
CA ARG A 41 9.12 32.49 29.21
C ARG A 41 10.37 32.10 30.01
N ASP A 42 10.26 31.06 30.85
CA ASP A 42 11.40 30.51 31.60
C ASP A 42 12.24 29.52 30.77
N LEU A 43 11.64 28.80 29.82
CA LEU A 43 12.35 27.97 28.83
C LEU A 43 13.20 28.80 27.85
N ALA A 44 12.74 30.00 27.46
CA ALA A 44 13.50 30.95 26.65
C ALA A 44 14.78 31.47 27.34
N ARG A 45 14.98 31.19 28.64
CA ARG A 45 16.16 31.59 29.42
C ARG A 45 17.20 30.46 29.59
N GLY A 46 17.08 29.35 28.86
CA GLY A 46 18.16 28.37 28.71
C GLY A 46 18.33 27.36 29.86
N GLY A 47 17.27 27.08 30.62
CA GLY A 47 17.28 25.99 31.61
C GLY A 47 17.10 24.62 30.96
N ARG A 48 17.96 23.63 31.30
CA ARG A 48 17.73 22.22 30.96
C ARG A 48 16.46 21.71 31.67
N PRO A 49 15.57 20.96 30.99
CA PRO A 49 14.29 20.57 31.57
C PRO A 49 14.48 19.56 32.71
N SER A 50 13.61 19.67 33.71
CA SER A 50 13.61 18.80 34.88
C SER A 50 12.75 17.56 34.62
N ARG A 51 12.94 16.50 35.42
CA ARG A 51 12.20 15.23 35.32
C ARG A 51 10.66 15.41 35.44
N ALA A 52 10.21 16.51 36.03
CA ALA A 52 8.80 16.87 36.19
C ALA A 52 8.15 17.36 34.88
N ASP A 53 8.92 17.97 33.97
CA ASP A 53 8.41 18.48 32.69
C ASP A 53 8.10 17.33 31.72
N ALA A 54 8.90 16.27 31.77
CA ALA A 54 8.62 15.02 31.08
C ALA A 54 7.34 14.36 31.64
N GLU A 55 7.17 14.32 32.96
CA GLU A 55 5.95 13.77 33.60
C GLU A 55 4.69 14.56 33.24
N GLY A 56 4.78 15.88 33.04
CA GLY A 56 3.68 16.72 32.54
C GLY A 56 3.26 16.38 31.11
N LEU A 57 4.24 16.17 30.20
CA LEU A 57 3.97 15.69 28.83
C LEU A 57 3.38 14.26 28.85
N TRP A 58 3.87 13.39 29.74
CA TRP A 58 3.31 12.06 29.95
C TRP A 58 1.90 12.08 30.53
N GLY A 59 1.56 13.07 31.35
CA GLY A 59 0.21 13.35 31.84
C GLY A 59 -0.72 13.69 30.67
N ALA A 60 -0.34 14.65 29.83
CA ALA A 60 -1.10 15.03 28.65
C ALA A 60 -1.30 13.86 27.67
N ILE A 61 -0.26 13.04 27.43
CA ILE A 61 -0.37 11.84 26.58
C ILE A 61 -1.29 10.78 27.21
N LYS A 62 -1.22 10.60 28.54
CA LYS A 62 -2.14 9.69 29.26
C LYS A 62 -3.56 10.19 29.22
N ASP A 63 -3.79 11.50 29.28
CA ASP A 63 -5.12 12.10 29.22
C ASP A 63 -5.70 12.02 27.80
N VAL A 64 -4.88 12.19 26.75
CA VAL A 64 -5.27 11.91 25.36
C VAL A 64 -5.56 10.42 25.15
N ALA A 65 -4.72 9.53 25.67
CA ALA A 65 -4.91 8.09 25.57
C ALA A 65 -6.09 7.57 26.41
N ARG A 66 -6.42 8.25 27.51
CA ARG A 66 -7.58 7.96 28.37
C ARG A 66 -8.85 8.53 27.74
N ALA A 67 -8.81 9.73 27.18
CA ALA A 67 -9.89 10.29 26.36
C ALA A 67 -10.17 9.40 25.13
N ALA A 68 -9.14 8.89 24.45
CA ALA A 68 -9.30 7.92 23.36
C ALA A 68 -9.87 6.57 23.83
N ARG A 69 -9.74 6.23 25.13
CA ARG A 69 -10.29 5.01 25.75
C ARG A 69 -11.71 5.19 26.25
N ASP A 70 -12.04 6.38 26.77
CA ASP A 70 -13.37 6.75 27.27
C ASP A 70 -14.32 7.11 26.11
N VAL A 71 -13.78 7.52 24.95
CA VAL A 71 -14.51 7.72 23.69
C VAL A 71 -14.92 6.38 23.02
N VAL A 72 -14.48 5.23 23.55
CA VAL A 72 -14.86 3.89 23.05
C VAL A 72 -16.29 3.49 23.47
N SER A 73 -17.00 4.28 24.27
CA SER A 73 -18.32 3.88 24.80
C SER A 73 -19.57 4.44 24.10
N GLU A 74 -19.47 5.19 23.00
CA GLU A 74 -20.64 5.61 22.21
C GLU A 74 -20.36 5.51 20.71
N GLN A 75 -21.41 5.29 19.92
CA GLN A 75 -21.47 4.96 18.48
C GLN A 75 -20.64 5.88 17.54
N LEU A 76 -19.33 5.87 17.69
CA LEU A 76 -18.37 6.53 16.81
C LEU A 76 -17.72 5.49 15.91
N ASP A 77 -17.65 5.82 14.63
CA ASP A 77 -16.91 5.08 13.61
C ASP A 77 -15.45 4.89 14.09
N ALA A 78 -15.04 3.62 14.29
CA ALA A 78 -13.72 3.29 14.82
C ALA A 78 -12.58 3.88 13.97
N ASP A 79 -12.81 4.05 12.65
CA ASP A 79 -11.86 4.71 11.76
C ASP A 79 -11.71 6.19 12.11
N ARG A 80 -12.80 6.91 12.43
CA ARG A 80 -12.74 8.31 12.88
C ARG A 80 -12.00 8.44 14.21
N ALA A 81 -12.28 7.56 15.16
CA ALA A 81 -11.57 7.57 16.45
C ALA A 81 -10.07 7.32 16.27
N LEU A 82 -9.69 6.36 15.42
CA LEU A 82 -8.30 6.07 15.07
C LEU A 82 -7.63 7.28 14.39
N MET A 83 -8.30 7.90 13.42
CA MET A 83 -7.79 9.08 12.71
C MET A 83 -7.59 10.28 13.65
N HIS A 84 -8.53 10.53 14.57
CA HIS A 84 -8.38 11.57 15.59
C HIS A 84 -7.23 11.29 16.56
N ALA A 85 -7.12 10.05 17.04
CA ALA A 85 -6.00 9.64 17.89
C ALA A 85 -4.65 9.83 17.18
N MET A 86 -4.59 9.50 15.89
CA MET A 86 -3.39 9.67 15.09
C MET A 86 -3.03 11.15 14.91
N SER A 87 -4.01 12.01 14.60
CA SER A 87 -3.81 13.47 14.53
C SER A 87 -3.27 14.03 15.85
N ALA A 88 -3.86 13.67 16.99
CA ALA A 88 -3.42 14.12 18.31
C ALA A 88 -1.97 13.69 18.61
N VAL A 89 -1.61 12.46 18.24
CA VAL A 89 -0.26 11.92 18.39
C VAL A 89 0.75 12.66 17.52
N ILE A 90 0.42 13.02 16.27
CA ILE A 90 1.30 13.81 15.40
C ILE A 90 1.49 15.23 15.96
N GLU A 91 0.43 15.91 16.40
CA GLU A 91 0.56 17.24 17.00
C GLU A 91 1.40 17.20 18.29
N THR A 92 1.26 16.14 19.08
CA THR A 92 2.11 15.91 20.26
C THR A 92 3.58 15.74 19.86
N ALA A 93 3.88 15.07 18.74
CA ALA A 93 5.24 14.90 18.26
C ALA A 93 5.89 16.23 17.88
N LYS A 94 5.14 17.17 17.29
CA LYS A 94 5.64 18.54 17.02
C LYS A 94 6.04 19.26 18.31
N SER A 95 5.24 19.13 19.37
CA SER A 95 5.59 19.70 20.67
C SER A 95 6.78 19.00 21.31
N ARG A 96 6.88 17.67 21.18
CA ARG A 96 8.03 16.87 21.66
C ARG A 96 9.32 17.31 20.98
N TYR A 97 9.30 17.53 19.66
CA TYR A 97 10.50 17.84 18.86
C TYR A 97 11.33 19.02 19.42
N ALA A 98 10.67 20.05 19.96
CA ALA A 98 11.36 21.19 20.56
C ALA A 98 12.17 20.85 21.83
N LEU A 99 11.82 19.76 22.51
CA LEU A 99 12.47 19.28 23.74
C LEU A 99 13.38 18.08 23.48
N ASP A 100 12.95 17.19 22.59
CA ASP A 100 13.64 15.96 22.20
C ASP A 100 13.37 15.70 20.70
N PRO A 101 14.34 15.99 19.82
CA PRO A 101 14.17 15.77 18.38
C PRO A 101 14.22 14.29 17.98
N GLY A 102 14.48 13.39 18.94
CA GLY A 102 14.68 11.96 18.67
C GLY A 102 15.97 11.68 17.91
N ALA A 103 16.02 10.51 17.27
CA ALA A 103 17.12 10.14 16.40
C ALA A 103 17.17 11.06 15.17
N GLN A 104 18.32 11.68 14.96
CA GLN A 104 18.60 12.55 13.80
C GLN A 104 19.88 12.05 13.18
N TRP A 105 19.90 11.91 11.85
CA TRP A 105 21.05 11.35 11.15
C TRP A 105 22.29 12.25 11.30
N LYS A 106 23.46 11.62 11.44
CA LYS A 106 24.77 12.27 11.50
C LYS A 106 25.75 11.66 10.50
N PRO A 107 26.67 12.47 9.94
CA PRO A 107 27.72 11.94 9.06
C PRO A 107 28.49 10.78 9.68
N GLY A 108 28.67 9.71 8.89
CA GLY A 108 29.40 8.52 9.29
C GLY A 108 28.57 7.43 10.00
N GLU A 109 27.30 7.67 10.31
CA GLU A 109 26.40 6.64 10.82
C GLU A 109 25.42 6.13 9.74
N PRO A 110 24.94 4.87 9.82
CA PRO A 110 23.93 4.37 8.91
C PRO A 110 22.61 5.14 9.01
N LEU A 111 21.98 5.40 7.87
CA LEU A 111 20.62 5.95 7.80
C LEU A 111 19.60 4.91 8.26
N LYS A 112 18.96 5.14 9.40
CA LYS A 112 17.89 4.28 9.94
C LYS A 112 16.58 4.58 9.25
N LEU A 113 16.20 3.73 8.30
CA LEU A 113 15.02 3.90 7.46
C LEU A 113 13.95 2.86 7.83
N LEU A 114 12.76 3.35 8.17
CA LEU A 114 11.60 2.54 8.52
C LEU A 114 10.64 2.41 7.33
N LEU A 115 10.41 1.17 6.89
CA LEU A 115 9.44 0.79 5.89
C LEU A 115 8.08 0.55 6.59
N ALA A 116 7.15 1.48 6.41
CA ALA A 116 5.79 1.37 6.91
C ALA A 116 4.87 0.90 5.78
N GLY A 117 4.24 -0.27 5.93
CA GLY A 117 3.37 -0.87 4.92
C GLY A 117 2.62 -2.09 5.42
N TYR A 118 1.78 -2.68 4.56
CA TYR A 118 1.01 -3.90 4.85
C TYR A 118 1.86 -5.14 4.56
N ASN A 119 2.69 -5.54 5.52
CA ASN A 119 3.50 -6.76 5.41
C ASN A 119 3.08 -7.80 6.44
N GLY A 120 3.21 -9.08 6.08
CA GLY A 120 2.89 -10.19 6.99
C GLY A 120 1.47 -10.74 6.86
N THR A 121 0.84 -10.55 5.72
CA THR A 121 -0.44 -11.21 5.38
C THR A 121 -0.32 -12.17 4.21
N ARG A 122 0.91 -12.40 3.72
CA ARG A 122 1.20 -13.15 2.50
C ARG A 122 0.49 -12.59 1.27
N ASN A 123 0.36 -11.27 1.19
CA ASN A 123 -0.05 -10.62 -0.05
C ASN A 123 1.17 -10.49 -0.96
N THR A 124 1.30 -11.39 -1.94
CA THR A 124 2.46 -11.47 -2.85
C THR A 124 2.75 -10.12 -3.50
N GLY A 125 1.73 -9.33 -3.85
CA GLY A 125 1.91 -8.01 -4.45
C GLY A 125 2.51 -6.98 -3.50
N ALA A 126 2.05 -6.94 -2.25
CA ALA A 126 2.61 -6.07 -1.23
C ALA A 126 4.04 -6.49 -0.89
N ASP A 127 4.27 -7.78 -0.68
CA ASP A 127 5.57 -8.33 -0.26
C ASP A 127 6.65 -8.11 -1.33
N VAL A 128 6.36 -8.41 -2.61
CA VAL A 128 7.30 -8.20 -3.73
C VAL A 128 7.69 -6.73 -3.88
N ARG A 129 6.73 -5.81 -3.75
CA ARG A 129 7.00 -4.37 -3.87
C ARG A 129 8.02 -3.91 -2.85
N VAL A 130 7.84 -4.31 -1.59
CA VAL A 130 8.71 -3.87 -0.51
C VAL A 130 10.07 -4.57 -0.58
N GLU A 131 10.13 -5.84 -1.01
CA GLU A 131 11.39 -6.53 -1.28
C GLU A 131 12.22 -5.80 -2.34
N GLU A 132 11.60 -5.35 -3.43
CA GLU A 132 12.31 -4.61 -4.47
C GLU A 132 12.68 -3.18 -4.05
N MET A 133 11.87 -2.53 -3.19
CA MET A 133 12.31 -1.29 -2.53
C MET A 133 13.55 -1.52 -1.68
N ILE A 134 13.61 -2.60 -0.88
CA ILE A 134 14.77 -2.95 -0.06
C ILE A 134 16.01 -3.12 -0.95
N ARG A 135 15.90 -3.86 -2.06
CA ARG A 135 17.01 -4.04 -3.00
C ARG A 135 17.45 -2.74 -3.65
N GLN A 136 16.51 -1.91 -4.08
CA GLN A 136 16.83 -0.60 -4.68
C GLN A 136 17.47 0.33 -3.66
N PHE A 137 16.95 0.41 -2.44
CA PHE A 137 17.52 1.28 -1.40
C PHE A 137 18.92 0.85 -0.99
N ARG A 138 19.18 -0.45 -0.87
CA ARG A 138 20.54 -0.95 -0.64
C ARG A 138 21.49 -0.57 -1.78
N HIS A 139 21.03 -0.68 -3.03
CA HIS A 139 21.80 -0.25 -4.20
C HIS A 139 22.09 1.26 -4.20
N LEU A 140 21.09 2.10 -3.87
CA LEU A 140 21.22 3.56 -3.87
C LEU A 140 22.05 4.10 -2.71
N PHE A 141 21.87 3.55 -1.51
CA PHE A 141 22.50 4.05 -0.29
C PHE A 141 23.83 3.37 0.03
N GLY A 142 24.04 2.13 -0.42
CA GLY A 142 25.13 1.27 0.05
C GLY A 142 24.76 0.51 1.34
N ASP A 143 25.10 -0.78 1.40
CA ASP A 143 24.71 -1.68 2.50
C ASP A 143 25.24 -1.24 3.87
N GLU A 144 26.42 -0.62 3.90
CA GLU A 144 27.08 -0.11 5.10
C GLU A 144 26.51 1.23 5.59
N HIS A 145 25.76 1.93 4.74
CA HIS A 145 25.25 3.28 5.01
C HIS A 145 23.75 3.31 5.31
N VAL A 146 23.07 2.16 5.33
CA VAL A 146 21.63 2.07 5.62
C VAL A 146 21.31 0.94 6.60
N GLU A 147 20.47 1.24 7.60
CA GLU A 147 19.85 0.25 8.48
C GLU A 147 18.35 0.25 8.20
N LEU A 148 17.82 -0.89 7.75
CA LEU A 148 16.42 -1.02 7.37
C LEU A 148 15.61 -1.71 8.48
N SER A 149 14.48 -1.11 8.81
CA SER A 149 13.43 -1.75 9.61
C SER A 149 12.11 -1.77 8.84
N ILE A 150 11.23 -2.74 9.12
CA ILE A 150 9.95 -2.91 8.43
C ILE A 150 8.86 -3.31 9.43
N TYR A 151 7.66 -2.75 9.28
CA TYR A 151 6.50 -3.23 10.04
C TYR A 151 6.02 -4.57 9.50
N THR A 152 5.74 -5.52 10.41
CA THR A 152 5.06 -6.78 10.12
C THR A 152 3.82 -6.94 11.00
N ILE A 153 2.72 -7.36 10.39
CA ILE A 153 1.45 -7.67 11.07
C ILE A 153 1.50 -9.06 11.71
N ASP A 154 2.21 -10.00 11.09
CA ASP A 154 2.37 -11.37 11.57
C ASP A 154 3.82 -11.84 11.31
N PRO A 155 4.66 -11.89 12.36
CA PRO A 155 6.05 -12.33 12.26
C PRO A 155 6.23 -13.75 11.72
N ASP A 156 5.25 -14.63 11.93
CA ASP A 156 5.33 -16.01 11.43
C ASP A 156 5.15 -16.04 9.92
N LYS A 157 4.28 -15.18 9.39
CA LYS A 157 4.03 -15.06 7.95
C LYS A 157 5.15 -14.33 7.21
N THR A 158 5.86 -13.39 7.84
CA THR A 158 7.07 -12.76 7.26
C THR A 158 8.36 -13.54 7.51
N ARG A 159 8.27 -14.73 8.14
CA ARG A 159 9.42 -15.60 8.30
C ARG A 159 9.97 -16.01 6.94
N GLY A 160 11.25 -15.75 6.72
CA GLY A 160 11.93 -16.05 5.46
C GLY A 160 11.90 -14.91 4.44
N TYR A 161 11.08 -13.88 4.65
CA TYR A 161 11.09 -12.63 3.90
C TYR A 161 12.02 -11.59 4.52
N PHE A 162 12.41 -10.60 3.72
CA PHE A 162 13.12 -9.40 4.18
C PHE A 162 14.30 -9.75 5.10
N ARG A 163 15.06 -10.80 4.78
CA ARG A 163 15.96 -11.50 5.73
C ARG A 163 17.04 -10.60 6.34
N THR A 164 17.38 -9.51 5.66
CA THR A 164 18.40 -8.53 6.06
C THR A 164 17.80 -7.27 6.69
N VAL A 165 16.50 -7.28 6.98
CA VAL A 165 15.74 -6.12 7.48
C VAL A 165 15.19 -6.44 8.87
N ARG A 166 15.29 -5.49 9.79
CA ARG A 166 14.74 -5.65 11.14
C ARG A 166 13.21 -5.59 11.09
N GLN A 167 12.57 -6.71 11.37
CA GLN A 167 11.11 -6.78 11.39
C GLN A 167 10.54 -6.34 12.75
N LEU A 168 9.60 -5.41 12.71
CA LEU A 168 8.97 -4.77 13.87
C LEU A 168 7.48 -5.16 13.89
N HIS A 169 7.09 -5.99 14.86
CA HIS A 169 5.70 -6.41 15.00
C HIS A 169 4.82 -5.24 15.43
N ILE A 170 3.92 -4.81 14.53
CA ILE A 170 3.02 -3.69 14.77
C ILE A 170 1.75 -4.17 15.50
N PRO A 171 1.35 -3.54 16.62
CA PRO A 171 0.10 -3.89 17.29
C PRO A 171 -1.13 -3.38 16.50
N LYS A 172 -2.28 -4.04 16.68
CA LYS A 172 -3.56 -3.64 16.08
C LYS A 172 -3.95 -2.19 16.37
N ILE A 173 -3.63 -1.68 17.56
CA ILE A 173 -3.78 -0.26 17.92
C ILE A 173 -2.38 0.36 17.91
N PHE A 174 -2.08 1.06 16.83
CA PHE A 174 -0.73 1.46 16.48
C PHE A 174 -0.31 2.91 16.78
N PRO A 175 -1.17 3.93 17.05
CA PRO A 175 -0.71 5.32 17.15
C PRO A 175 0.45 5.56 18.12
N ARG A 176 0.37 4.97 19.32
CA ARG A 176 1.45 5.06 20.32
C ARG A 176 2.73 4.36 19.86
N TYR A 177 2.58 3.19 19.25
CA TYR A 177 3.72 2.42 18.75
C TYR A 177 4.46 3.16 17.64
N LEU A 178 3.73 3.79 16.71
CA LEU A 178 4.31 4.66 15.69
C LEU A 178 5.03 5.86 16.32
N PHE A 179 4.40 6.52 17.30
CA PHE A 179 5.01 7.66 18.00
C PHE A 179 6.36 7.35 18.63
N ASP A 180 6.49 6.18 19.24
CA ASP A 180 7.75 5.74 19.85
C ASP A 180 8.73 5.22 18.79
N THR A 181 8.27 4.49 17.79
CA THR A 181 9.14 3.86 16.79
C THR A 181 9.71 4.87 15.80
N VAL A 182 8.90 5.79 15.27
CA VAL A 182 9.39 6.84 14.35
C VAL A 182 10.44 7.71 15.05
N HIS A 183 10.29 7.93 16.36
CA HIS A 183 11.23 8.70 17.16
C HIS A 183 12.66 8.15 17.13
N THR A 184 12.83 6.84 16.97
CA THR A 184 14.15 6.17 16.94
C THR A 184 14.76 6.01 15.54
N HIS A 185 14.07 6.47 14.48
CA HIS A 185 14.51 6.37 13.09
C HIS A 185 14.83 7.76 12.51
N HIS A 186 15.62 7.77 11.42
CA HIS A 186 16.00 8.99 10.69
C HIS A 186 15.08 9.27 9.51
N ALA A 187 14.46 8.22 8.97
CA ALA A 187 13.59 8.29 7.80
C ALA A 187 12.42 7.31 7.91
N VAL A 188 11.30 7.68 7.30
CA VAL A 188 10.14 6.81 7.10
C VAL A 188 9.80 6.77 5.62
N VAL A 189 9.57 5.55 5.12
CA VAL A 189 9.03 5.30 3.79
C VAL A 189 7.69 4.60 3.93
N ALA A 190 6.64 5.25 3.47
CA ALA A 190 5.36 4.63 3.21
C ALA A 190 5.48 3.78 1.94
N CYS A 191 5.47 2.46 2.11
CA CYS A 191 5.76 1.49 1.06
C CYS A 191 4.52 0.72 0.56
N GLU A 192 3.31 1.15 0.88
CA GLU A 192 2.06 0.48 0.48
C GLU A 192 1.63 0.83 -0.95
N GLY A 193 0.96 -0.11 -1.64
CA GLY A 193 0.50 0.07 -3.01
C GLY A 193 -0.72 0.97 -3.08
N SER A 194 -1.70 0.73 -2.19
CA SER A 194 -2.87 1.60 -2.01
C SER A 194 -2.64 2.54 -0.83
N MET A 195 -1.70 3.47 -1.00
CA MET A 195 -1.17 4.31 0.08
C MET A 195 -2.23 5.25 0.69
N PHE A 196 -3.03 5.93 -0.14
CA PHE A 196 -4.04 6.89 0.29
C PHE A 196 -5.41 6.60 -0.37
N LYS A 197 -6.12 5.60 0.16
CA LYS A 197 -7.46 5.20 -0.32
C LYS A 197 -8.33 4.70 0.84
N SER A 198 -9.63 4.99 0.79
CA SER A 198 -10.64 4.41 1.69
C SER A 198 -11.25 3.10 1.14
N LYS A 199 -10.93 2.72 -0.11
CA LYS A 199 -11.50 1.56 -0.80
C LYS A 199 -11.17 0.21 -0.14
N PHE A 200 -10.04 0.07 0.54
CA PHE A 200 -9.64 -1.19 1.19
C PHE A 200 -9.86 -1.11 2.70
N ALA A 201 -9.09 -0.26 3.38
CA ALA A 201 -9.27 0.04 4.79
C ALA A 201 -8.68 1.43 5.12
N SER A 202 -9.49 2.34 5.66
CA SER A 202 -9.02 3.67 6.10
C SER A 202 -7.98 3.56 7.23
N ALA A 203 -8.01 2.48 8.02
CA ALA A 203 -7.02 2.19 9.05
C ALA A 203 -5.59 2.03 8.50
N LEU A 204 -5.43 1.34 7.36
CA LEU A 204 -4.14 1.14 6.73
C LEU A 204 -3.59 2.48 6.22
N SER A 205 -4.40 3.24 5.47
CA SER A 205 -4.04 4.59 5.02
C SER A 205 -3.72 5.51 6.21
N THR A 206 -4.43 5.39 7.33
CA THR A 206 -4.15 6.14 8.58
C THR A 206 -2.79 5.78 9.17
N MET A 207 -2.36 4.51 9.10
CA MET A 207 -1.01 4.10 9.51
C MET A 207 0.06 4.72 8.61
N MET A 208 -0.17 4.78 7.29
CA MET A 208 0.77 5.39 6.33
C MET A 208 0.91 6.89 6.59
N VAL A 209 -0.21 7.61 6.66
CA VAL A 209 -0.24 9.05 6.97
C VAL A 209 0.32 9.33 8.36
N GLY A 210 0.01 8.49 9.35
CA GLY A 210 0.55 8.57 10.69
C GLY A 210 2.07 8.49 10.73
N SER A 211 2.64 7.54 9.97
CA SER A 211 4.09 7.33 9.90
C SER A 211 4.79 8.50 9.18
N ILE A 212 4.25 8.95 8.04
CA ILE A 212 4.73 10.13 7.31
C ILE A 212 4.64 11.39 8.18
N GLY A 213 3.47 11.63 8.77
CA GLY A 213 3.19 12.83 9.54
C GLY A 213 4.04 12.94 10.80
N LEU A 214 4.33 11.82 11.47
CA LEU A 214 5.27 11.78 12.59
C LEU A 214 6.70 12.09 12.17
N ALA A 215 7.16 11.55 11.03
CA ALA A 215 8.49 11.86 10.52
C ALA A 215 8.61 13.36 10.17
N ALA A 216 7.65 13.92 9.45
CA ALA A 216 7.62 15.35 9.13
C ALA A 216 7.56 16.23 10.39
N ALA A 217 6.73 15.86 11.37
CA ALA A 217 6.62 16.57 12.65
C ALA A 217 7.93 16.63 13.44
N GLU A 218 8.82 15.64 13.25
CA GLU A 218 10.15 15.59 13.86
C GLU A 218 11.28 15.98 12.90
N GLN A 219 10.94 16.63 11.78
CA GLN A 219 11.88 17.12 10.76
C GLN A 219 12.79 16.04 10.18
N LYS A 220 12.22 14.83 10.03
CA LYS A 220 12.86 13.65 9.43
C LYS A 220 12.46 13.49 7.97
N LEU A 221 13.21 12.66 7.25
CA LEU A 221 12.85 12.28 5.89
C LEU A 221 11.52 11.51 5.89
N ALA A 222 10.51 12.07 5.23
CA ALA A 222 9.19 11.46 5.08
C ALA A 222 8.91 11.22 3.59
N ILE A 223 8.70 9.95 3.22
CA ILE A 223 8.66 9.53 1.82
C ILE A 223 7.44 8.63 1.60
N GLY A 224 6.72 8.83 0.49
CA GLY A 224 5.81 7.84 -0.09
C GLY A 224 6.39 7.33 -1.39
N TYR A 225 6.61 6.02 -1.51
CA TYR A 225 7.40 5.45 -2.61
C TYR A 225 6.58 4.48 -3.47
N GLY A 226 6.25 4.89 -4.70
CA GLY A 226 5.62 4.02 -5.70
C GLY A 226 4.23 3.52 -5.31
N GLY A 227 3.44 4.34 -4.62
CA GLY A 227 2.07 3.99 -4.19
C GLY A 227 1.00 4.90 -4.81
N GLU A 228 -0.26 4.54 -4.62
CA GLU A 228 -1.42 5.21 -5.21
C GLU A 228 -2.20 6.05 -4.21
N ALA A 229 -2.82 7.10 -4.75
CA ALA A 229 -3.91 7.84 -4.13
C ALA A 229 -5.19 7.62 -4.94
N GLY A 230 -6.34 7.69 -4.28
CA GLY A 230 -7.65 7.56 -4.93
C GLY A 230 -8.75 8.08 -4.02
N ASP A 231 -9.95 7.55 -4.17
CA ASP A 231 -11.10 7.97 -3.37
C ASP A 231 -10.84 7.81 -1.86
N MET A 232 -11.04 8.89 -1.14
CA MET A 232 -10.87 9.00 0.31
C MET A 232 -12.15 9.56 0.92
N ASP A 233 -12.52 9.02 2.07
CA ASP A 233 -13.50 9.66 2.95
C ASP A 233 -12.95 11.00 3.47
N GLU A 234 -13.86 11.86 3.95
CA GLU A 234 -13.53 13.22 4.39
C GLU A 234 -12.46 13.25 5.50
N GLY A 235 -12.50 12.26 6.41
CA GLY A 235 -11.55 12.19 7.53
C GLY A 235 -10.13 11.87 7.06
N LEU A 236 -10.00 10.86 6.20
CA LEU A 236 -8.71 10.48 5.62
C LEU A 236 -8.18 11.58 4.72
N ARG A 237 -9.04 12.21 3.91
CA ARG A 237 -8.68 13.36 3.07
C ARG A 237 -8.06 14.48 3.90
N ALA A 238 -8.70 14.84 5.02
CA ALA A 238 -8.21 15.88 5.92
C ALA A 238 -6.86 15.51 6.58
N LEU A 239 -6.65 14.24 6.92
CA LEU A 239 -5.36 13.78 7.44
C LEU A 239 -4.23 13.91 6.40
N VAL A 240 -4.45 13.42 5.18
CA VAL A 240 -3.46 13.48 4.09
C VAL A 240 -3.11 14.93 3.77
N GLU A 241 -4.13 15.78 3.58
CA GLU A 241 -3.94 17.20 3.30
C GLU A 241 -3.11 17.89 4.39
N ARG A 242 -3.33 17.54 5.66
CA ARG A 242 -2.67 18.20 6.79
C ARG A 242 -1.25 17.72 7.04
N TYR A 243 -0.98 16.41 6.87
CA TYR A 243 0.24 15.78 7.40
C TYR A 243 1.22 15.28 6.36
N CYS A 244 0.88 15.30 5.07
CA CYS A 244 1.76 14.80 4.00
C CYS A 244 2.42 15.92 3.16
N ARG A 245 2.23 17.20 3.48
CA ARG A 245 2.70 18.34 2.65
C ARG A 245 4.22 18.42 2.50
N GLU A 246 4.95 17.99 3.51
CA GLU A 246 6.43 18.05 3.54
C GLU A 246 7.08 16.76 3.01
N ALA A 247 6.28 15.75 2.65
CA ALA A 247 6.80 14.46 2.22
C ALA A 247 7.17 14.45 0.73
N LEU A 248 8.22 13.69 0.38
CA LEU A 248 8.44 13.29 -1.00
C LEU A 248 7.42 12.21 -1.36
N ILE A 249 6.44 12.53 -2.21
CA ILE A 249 5.48 11.53 -2.71
C ILE A 249 5.79 11.17 -4.16
N LEU A 250 6.18 9.92 -4.40
CA LEU A 250 6.35 9.32 -5.73
C LEU A 250 5.11 8.48 -6.04
N ALA A 251 4.19 9.04 -6.82
CA ALA A 251 2.91 8.43 -7.12
C ALA A 251 3.05 7.39 -8.24
N ARG A 252 2.41 6.23 -8.08
CA ARG A 252 2.52 5.10 -9.03
C ARG A 252 1.93 5.37 -10.41
N ASN A 253 0.91 6.24 -10.50
CA ASN A 253 0.21 6.56 -11.74
C ASN A 253 -0.18 8.06 -11.78
N ARG A 254 -0.66 8.53 -12.93
CA ARG A 254 -0.99 9.95 -13.15
C ARG A 254 -2.25 10.36 -12.39
N GLU A 255 -3.23 9.48 -12.32
CA GLU A 255 -4.49 9.71 -11.60
C GLU A 255 -4.23 10.00 -10.12
N SER A 256 -3.30 9.26 -9.51
CA SER A 256 -2.86 9.51 -8.13
C SER A 256 -2.24 10.90 -7.96
N GLN A 257 -1.48 11.40 -8.95
CA GLN A 257 -0.93 12.75 -8.90
C GLN A 257 -2.04 13.82 -8.97
N GLU A 258 -3.09 13.57 -9.76
CA GLU A 258 -4.23 14.49 -9.86
C GLU A 258 -4.98 14.57 -8.53
N VAL A 259 -5.28 13.43 -7.91
CA VAL A 259 -5.89 13.36 -6.57
C VAL A 259 -5.04 14.11 -5.53
N LEU A 260 -3.72 13.88 -5.52
CA LEU A 260 -2.81 14.55 -4.59
C LEU A 260 -2.70 16.06 -4.84
N ARG A 261 -2.71 16.49 -6.11
CA ARG A 261 -2.69 17.90 -6.50
C ARG A 261 -3.92 18.64 -5.98
N GLU A 262 -5.10 18.02 -6.01
CA GLU A 262 -6.32 18.60 -5.43
C GLU A 262 -6.25 18.80 -3.91
N LEU A 263 -5.37 18.05 -3.23
CA LEU A 263 -5.09 18.19 -1.80
C LEU A 263 -3.92 19.17 -1.53
N GLY A 264 -3.35 19.78 -2.56
CA GLY A 264 -2.17 20.62 -2.43
C GLY A 264 -0.90 19.84 -2.03
N ILE A 265 -0.87 18.51 -2.26
CA ILE A 265 0.28 17.66 -1.97
C ILE A 265 1.15 17.56 -3.22
N ALA A 266 2.40 18.02 -3.11
CA ALA A 266 3.37 17.86 -4.17
C ALA A 266 3.68 16.37 -4.39
N SER A 267 3.66 15.93 -5.64
CA SER A 267 4.00 14.55 -6.00
C SER A 267 4.71 14.49 -7.34
N LYS A 268 5.53 13.46 -7.52
CA LYS A 268 6.21 13.14 -8.77
C LYS A 268 5.64 11.86 -9.39
N TYR A 269 5.77 11.74 -10.70
CA TYR A 269 5.30 10.59 -11.45
C TYR A 269 6.30 9.45 -11.33
N GLY A 270 5.87 8.34 -10.74
CA GLY A 270 6.63 7.13 -10.55
C GLY A 270 5.92 5.92 -11.15
N THR A 271 6.25 4.73 -10.66
CA THR A 271 5.68 3.45 -11.07
C THR A 271 5.62 2.49 -9.87
N ASP A 272 5.11 1.29 -10.10
CA ASP A 272 5.21 0.16 -9.17
C ASP A 272 6.69 -0.24 -8.96
N THR A 273 7.03 -0.85 -7.84
CA THR A 273 8.41 -1.26 -7.56
C THR A 273 8.70 -2.72 -7.89
N ALA A 274 7.68 -3.51 -8.26
CA ALA A 274 7.83 -4.94 -8.50
C ALA A 274 8.56 -5.32 -9.81
N TRP A 275 8.91 -4.37 -10.68
CA TRP A 275 9.42 -4.65 -12.03
C TRP A 275 10.74 -5.42 -12.06
N THR A 276 11.59 -5.22 -11.06
CA THR A 276 12.92 -5.83 -10.98
C THR A 276 12.93 -7.17 -10.21
N PHE A 277 11.75 -7.65 -9.79
CA PHE A 277 11.62 -8.82 -8.94
C PHE A 277 12.26 -10.08 -9.53
N THR A 278 13.12 -10.68 -8.71
CA THR A 278 13.81 -11.93 -9.01
C THR A 278 13.15 -13.07 -8.23
N PRO A 279 12.37 -13.94 -8.90
CA PRO A 279 11.69 -15.05 -8.25
C PRO A 279 12.65 -16.19 -7.91
N ALA A 280 12.12 -17.25 -7.29
CA ALA A 280 12.82 -18.52 -7.21
C ALA A 280 13.11 -19.06 -8.63
N PRO A 281 14.14 -19.91 -8.80
CA PRO A 281 14.44 -20.54 -10.09
C PRO A 281 13.23 -21.25 -10.70
N ASP A 282 13.17 -21.34 -12.03
CA ASP A 282 12.04 -21.92 -12.76
C ASP A 282 11.75 -23.37 -12.31
N GLU A 283 12.78 -24.12 -11.92
CA GLU A 283 12.64 -25.50 -11.44
C GLU A 283 11.76 -25.60 -10.18
N VAL A 284 11.65 -24.53 -9.39
CA VAL A 284 10.75 -24.48 -8.23
C VAL A 284 9.30 -24.43 -8.69
N GLY A 285 8.95 -23.46 -9.54
CA GLY A 285 7.60 -23.34 -10.09
C GLY A 285 7.18 -24.58 -10.88
N GLN A 286 8.08 -25.13 -11.70
CA GLN A 286 7.80 -26.36 -12.46
C GLN A 286 7.57 -27.56 -11.54
N ARG A 287 8.33 -27.69 -10.45
CA ARG A 287 8.15 -28.79 -9.50
C ARG A 287 6.80 -28.69 -8.80
N VAL A 288 6.43 -27.52 -8.29
CA VAL A 288 5.13 -27.31 -7.64
C VAL A 288 3.99 -27.68 -8.60
N LEU A 289 4.07 -27.24 -9.86
CA LEU A 289 3.06 -27.57 -10.86
C LEU A 289 3.01 -29.06 -11.20
N ARG A 290 4.16 -29.74 -11.34
CA ARG A 290 4.22 -31.18 -11.61
C ARG A 290 3.67 -32.00 -10.44
N ASP A 291 4.02 -31.63 -9.21
CA ASP A 291 3.48 -32.25 -7.99
C ASP A 291 1.96 -32.06 -7.90
N ALA A 292 1.45 -30.96 -8.48
CA ALA A 292 0.04 -30.64 -8.58
C ALA A 292 -0.67 -31.24 -9.81
N GLY A 293 0.00 -32.10 -10.59
CA GLY A 293 -0.59 -32.85 -11.70
C GLY A 293 -0.28 -32.33 -13.10
N TRP A 294 0.57 -31.31 -13.25
CA TRP A 294 1.04 -30.88 -14.57
C TRP A 294 2.00 -31.91 -15.19
N ASP A 295 1.79 -32.25 -16.46
CA ASP A 295 2.63 -33.20 -17.19
C ASP A 295 3.98 -32.61 -17.67
N GLY A 296 4.18 -31.31 -17.48
CA GLY A 296 5.38 -30.59 -17.88
C GLY A 296 5.39 -30.15 -19.35
N VAL A 297 4.33 -30.40 -20.13
CA VAL A 297 4.28 -30.07 -21.56
C VAL A 297 2.99 -29.35 -21.97
N THR A 298 1.84 -29.67 -21.38
CA THR A 298 0.57 -29.00 -21.67
C THR A 298 0.66 -27.52 -21.27
N PRO A 299 0.27 -26.56 -22.11
CA PRO A 299 0.34 -25.14 -21.76
C PRO A 299 -0.46 -24.81 -20.50
N VAL A 300 0.19 -24.18 -19.53
CA VAL A 300 -0.46 -23.78 -18.27
C VAL A 300 -1.28 -22.50 -18.47
N LEU A 301 -2.54 -22.51 -18.04
CA LEU A 301 -3.42 -21.33 -17.96
C LEU A 301 -3.55 -20.92 -16.49
N ALA A 302 -2.91 -19.81 -16.12
CA ALA A 302 -3.03 -19.24 -14.78
C ALA A 302 -4.33 -18.44 -14.64
N LEU A 303 -5.15 -18.78 -13.65
CA LEU A 303 -6.40 -18.10 -13.31
C LEU A 303 -6.26 -17.51 -11.91
N CYS A 304 -6.32 -16.19 -11.77
CA CYS A 304 -6.16 -15.52 -10.47
C CYS A 304 -7.46 -14.79 -10.06
N PRO A 305 -8.54 -15.52 -9.72
CA PRO A 305 -9.79 -14.91 -9.29
C PRO A 305 -9.64 -14.28 -7.90
N ILE A 306 -10.49 -13.31 -7.61
CA ILE A 306 -10.66 -12.72 -6.27
C ILE A 306 -12.15 -12.70 -5.93
N ASN A 307 -12.50 -12.20 -4.74
CA ASN A 307 -13.84 -11.66 -4.53
C ASN A 307 -13.81 -10.12 -4.69
N PRO A 308 -14.39 -9.54 -5.76
CA PRO A 308 -14.32 -8.11 -6.00
C PRO A 308 -15.44 -7.33 -5.32
N PHE A 309 -16.45 -7.99 -4.75
CA PHE A 309 -17.70 -7.35 -4.31
C PHE A 309 -17.77 -7.12 -2.80
N TRP A 310 -16.84 -7.70 -2.03
CA TRP A 310 -16.82 -7.64 -0.57
C TRP A 310 -16.02 -6.46 0.03
N TRP A 311 -15.45 -5.59 -0.81
CA TRP A 311 -14.72 -4.37 -0.41
C TRP A 311 -15.65 -3.13 -0.41
N PRO A 312 -15.36 -2.06 0.36
CA PRO A 312 -14.32 -1.93 1.39
C PRO A 312 -14.61 -2.76 2.64
N VAL A 313 -13.55 -3.10 3.37
CA VAL A 313 -13.66 -3.62 4.74
C VAL A 313 -14.00 -2.44 5.66
N LYS A 314 -15.00 -2.61 6.54
CA LYS A 314 -15.44 -1.58 7.48
C LYS A 314 -15.39 -2.07 8.93
N PRO A 315 -15.17 -1.18 9.92
CA PRO A 315 -15.27 -1.57 11.31
C PRO A 315 -16.73 -1.89 11.69
N ASP A 316 -16.96 -3.06 12.28
CA ASP A 316 -18.21 -3.44 12.93
C ASP A 316 -17.91 -3.98 14.33
N VAL A 317 -17.91 -3.07 15.29
CA VAL A 317 -17.69 -3.36 16.72
C VAL A 317 -18.73 -4.31 17.32
N THR A 318 -19.94 -4.34 16.75
CA THR A 318 -21.03 -5.22 17.22
C THR A 318 -20.75 -6.65 16.78
N ARG A 319 -20.38 -6.87 15.51
CA ARG A 319 -19.94 -8.18 15.01
C ARG A 319 -18.65 -8.64 15.67
N ALA A 320 -17.71 -7.75 15.95
CA ALA A 320 -16.48 -8.09 16.66
C ALA A 320 -16.75 -8.65 18.07
N ALA A 321 -17.69 -8.04 18.80
CA ALA A 321 -18.10 -8.49 20.12
C ALA A 321 -18.85 -9.83 20.07
N VAL A 322 -19.69 -10.05 19.05
CA VAL A 322 -20.39 -11.34 18.85
C VAL A 322 -19.42 -12.43 18.41
N ASN A 323 -18.51 -12.17 17.48
CA ASN A 323 -17.52 -13.14 16.99
C ASN A 323 -16.55 -13.57 18.11
N ALA A 324 -16.15 -12.66 19.00
CA ALA A 324 -15.31 -12.97 20.16
C ALA A 324 -15.98 -13.90 21.19
N VAL A 325 -17.32 -14.02 21.16
CA VAL A 325 -18.11 -14.85 22.09
C VAL A 325 -18.63 -16.13 21.42
N SER A 326 -18.97 -16.10 20.13
CA SER A 326 -19.67 -17.20 19.46
C SER A 326 -18.91 -17.86 18.30
N GLY A 327 -17.84 -17.25 17.78
CA GLY A 327 -17.13 -17.74 16.59
C GLY A 327 -17.97 -17.78 15.30
N MET A 328 -19.16 -17.18 15.30
CA MET A 328 -20.15 -17.30 14.22
C MET A 328 -19.84 -16.47 12.96
N TYR A 329 -18.80 -15.64 12.96
CA TYR A 329 -18.46 -14.74 11.84
C TYR A 329 -17.01 -14.94 11.37
N ALA A 330 -16.54 -16.20 11.31
CA ALA A 330 -15.21 -16.53 10.81
C ALA A 330 -15.03 -16.13 9.34
N ASP A 331 -16.07 -16.32 8.51
CA ASP A 331 -15.99 -16.18 7.05
C ASP A 331 -15.92 -14.71 6.56
N GLY A 332 -16.32 -13.73 7.39
CA GLY A 332 -16.24 -12.29 7.07
C GLY A 332 -15.14 -11.51 7.78
N HIS A 333 -14.32 -12.17 8.61
CA HIS A 333 -13.38 -11.50 9.50
C HIS A 333 -12.04 -11.20 8.81
N TYR A 334 -11.82 -9.94 8.44
CA TYR A 334 -10.52 -9.48 7.91
C TYR A 334 -9.48 -9.35 9.03
N GLY A 335 -9.94 -9.09 10.27
CA GLY A 335 -9.12 -9.05 11.48
C GLY A 335 -9.56 -7.96 12.48
N SER A 336 -9.38 -8.20 13.79
CA SER A 336 -9.80 -7.26 14.86
C SER A 336 -11.31 -6.93 14.81
N VAL A 337 -11.68 -5.66 14.60
CA VAL A 337 -13.07 -5.20 14.48
C VAL A 337 -13.52 -5.01 13.03
N TYR A 338 -12.68 -5.37 12.06
CA TYR A 338 -12.90 -5.11 10.65
C TYR A 338 -13.52 -6.32 9.93
N PHE A 339 -14.59 -6.08 9.19
CA PHE A 339 -15.35 -7.09 8.45
C PHE A 339 -15.52 -6.69 6.99
N HIS A 340 -15.49 -7.69 6.11
CA HIS A 340 -15.89 -7.52 4.72
C HIS A 340 -17.39 -7.18 4.62
N ARG A 341 -17.82 -6.60 3.49
CA ARG A 341 -19.25 -6.52 3.19
C ARG A 341 -19.80 -7.92 3.01
N GLU A 342 -20.82 -8.26 3.80
CA GLU A 342 -21.57 -9.51 3.68
C GLU A 342 -23.02 -9.20 3.30
N GLY A 343 -23.59 -10.00 2.41
CA GLY A 343 -24.97 -9.87 1.95
C GLY A 343 -25.25 -10.87 0.84
N ALA A 344 -26.53 -11.24 0.70
CA ALA A 344 -26.97 -12.14 -0.37
C ALA A 344 -26.63 -11.58 -1.76
N ASP A 345 -26.63 -10.24 -1.92
CA ASP A 345 -26.25 -9.55 -3.15
C ASP A 345 -24.74 -9.67 -3.47
N VAL A 346 -23.87 -9.57 -2.45
CA VAL A 346 -22.41 -9.75 -2.60
C VAL A 346 -22.10 -11.17 -3.04
N HIS A 347 -22.72 -12.16 -2.39
CA HIS A 347 -22.55 -13.56 -2.74
C HIS A 347 -23.07 -13.85 -4.15
N GLU A 348 -24.28 -13.41 -4.50
CA GLU A 348 -24.84 -13.63 -5.83
C GLU A 348 -24.00 -12.99 -6.94
N ARG A 349 -23.42 -11.80 -6.70
CA ARG A 349 -22.48 -11.18 -7.65
C ARG A 349 -21.20 -11.99 -7.79
N GLN A 350 -20.66 -12.49 -6.67
CA GLN A 350 -19.47 -13.35 -6.69
C GLN A 350 -19.72 -14.63 -7.50
N GLU A 351 -20.84 -15.30 -7.25
CA GLU A 351 -21.21 -16.51 -7.98
C GLU A 351 -21.36 -16.25 -9.48
N ARG A 352 -22.04 -15.15 -9.88
CA ARG A 352 -22.15 -14.75 -11.30
C ARG A 352 -20.79 -14.48 -11.94
N TYR A 353 -19.88 -13.82 -11.23
CA TYR A 353 -18.53 -13.57 -11.70
C TYR A 353 -17.77 -14.88 -11.92
N LEU A 354 -17.79 -15.79 -10.94
CA LEU A 354 -17.13 -17.10 -11.05
C LEU A 354 -17.75 -17.98 -12.15
N ASP A 355 -19.08 -17.97 -12.30
CA ASP A 355 -19.79 -18.66 -13.38
C ASP A 355 -19.35 -18.15 -14.75
N ALA A 356 -19.24 -16.83 -14.92
CA ALA A 356 -18.81 -16.21 -16.17
C ALA A 356 -17.35 -16.54 -16.51
N LEU A 357 -16.44 -16.49 -15.52
CA LEU A 357 -15.06 -16.94 -15.71
C LEU A 357 -15.01 -18.41 -16.14
N ALA A 358 -15.74 -19.28 -15.44
CA ALA A 358 -15.75 -20.71 -15.70
C ALA A 358 -16.31 -21.04 -17.10
N GLU A 359 -17.40 -20.38 -17.51
CA GLU A 359 -17.98 -20.56 -18.85
C GLU A 359 -17.00 -20.13 -19.96
N GLY A 360 -16.37 -18.95 -19.83
CA GLY A 360 -15.39 -18.48 -20.79
C GLY A 360 -14.17 -19.40 -20.91
N VAL A 361 -13.67 -19.90 -19.77
CA VAL A 361 -12.57 -20.87 -19.74
C VAL A 361 -12.99 -22.22 -20.33
N ARG A 362 -14.18 -22.75 -20.01
CA ARG A 362 -14.68 -24.02 -20.57
C ARG A 362 -14.78 -23.96 -22.10
N ARG A 363 -15.29 -22.86 -22.64
CA ARG A 363 -15.36 -22.65 -24.10
C ARG A 363 -13.98 -22.65 -24.73
N PHE A 364 -13.03 -21.92 -24.13
CA PHE A 364 -11.66 -21.87 -24.63
C PHE A 364 -11.01 -23.26 -24.62
N ARG A 365 -11.23 -24.04 -23.57
CA ARG A 365 -10.73 -25.42 -23.44
C ARG A 365 -11.35 -26.43 -24.40
N ALA A 366 -12.54 -26.15 -24.93
CA ALA A 366 -13.13 -27.01 -25.96
C ALA A 366 -12.34 -26.94 -27.29
N GLU A 367 -11.56 -25.87 -27.48
CA GLU A 367 -10.81 -25.59 -28.70
C GLU A 367 -9.28 -25.72 -28.49
N HIS A 368 -8.82 -25.59 -27.25
CA HIS A 368 -7.39 -25.54 -26.90
C HIS A 368 -7.06 -26.45 -25.71
N ASP A 369 -6.04 -27.30 -25.88
CA ASP A 369 -5.51 -28.12 -24.78
C ASP A 369 -4.64 -27.26 -23.85
N VAL A 370 -5.12 -27.07 -22.63
CA VAL A 370 -4.44 -26.30 -21.58
C VAL A 370 -4.66 -26.94 -20.22
N PHE A 371 -3.75 -26.65 -19.29
CA PHE A 371 -3.80 -27.04 -17.89
C PHE A 371 -4.16 -25.82 -17.02
N PRO A 372 -5.44 -25.64 -16.63
CA PRO A 372 -5.87 -24.60 -15.71
C PRO A 372 -5.26 -24.76 -14.33
N VAL A 373 -4.83 -23.64 -13.74
CA VAL A 373 -4.32 -23.57 -12.37
C VAL A 373 -4.92 -22.33 -11.72
N MET A 374 -5.59 -22.49 -10.57
CA MET A 374 -6.12 -21.37 -9.80
C MET A 374 -5.02 -20.88 -8.85
N ILE A 375 -4.68 -19.60 -8.95
CA ILE A 375 -3.57 -18.98 -8.20
C ILE A 375 -4.10 -17.84 -7.34
N GLY A 376 -4.05 -18.01 -6.03
CA GLY A 376 -4.36 -16.97 -5.05
C GLY A 376 -3.09 -16.22 -4.63
N SER A 377 -2.99 -14.93 -4.95
CA SER A 377 -1.82 -14.10 -4.58
C SER A 377 -1.92 -13.50 -3.17
N GLU A 378 -2.99 -13.83 -2.45
CA GLU A 378 -3.20 -13.56 -1.03
C GLU A 378 -4.07 -14.67 -0.45
N MET A 379 -3.95 -14.91 0.86
CA MET A 379 -4.73 -15.95 1.54
C MET A 379 -6.26 -15.79 1.39
N LEU A 380 -6.74 -14.56 1.25
CA LEU A 380 -8.16 -14.26 1.02
C LEU A 380 -8.67 -14.65 -0.38
N ASP A 381 -7.78 -14.97 -1.32
CA ASP A 381 -8.19 -15.44 -2.65
C ASP A 381 -8.62 -16.91 -2.67
N ARG A 382 -8.37 -17.65 -1.58
CA ARG A 382 -8.59 -19.10 -1.50
C ARG A 382 -10.03 -19.48 -1.85
N GLU A 383 -11.01 -18.78 -1.27
CA GLU A 383 -12.43 -19.04 -1.53
C GLU A 383 -12.79 -18.82 -3.00
N ALA A 384 -12.30 -17.75 -3.63
CA ALA A 384 -12.55 -17.50 -5.05
C ALA A 384 -11.85 -18.53 -5.95
N CYS A 385 -10.65 -18.98 -5.58
CA CYS A 385 -9.92 -20.02 -6.29
C CYS A 385 -10.64 -21.38 -6.19
N GLU A 386 -11.08 -21.76 -5.00
CA GLU A 386 -11.83 -22.99 -4.76
C GLU A 386 -13.19 -22.96 -5.46
N GLY A 387 -13.92 -21.84 -5.38
CA GLY A 387 -15.20 -21.66 -6.05
C GLY A 387 -15.10 -21.69 -7.58
N LEU A 388 -14.00 -21.19 -8.16
CA LEU A 388 -13.73 -21.34 -9.60
C LEU A 388 -13.37 -22.78 -9.96
N ARG A 389 -12.57 -23.46 -9.13
CA ARG A 389 -12.21 -24.88 -9.31
C ARG A 389 -13.47 -25.75 -9.35
N GLU A 390 -14.41 -25.56 -8.44
CA GLU A 390 -15.63 -26.36 -8.37
C GLU A 390 -16.45 -26.31 -9.67
N ARG A 391 -16.40 -25.17 -10.37
CA ARG A 391 -17.09 -24.97 -11.66
C ARG A 391 -16.34 -25.55 -12.86
N LEU A 392 -15.01 -25.68 -12.75
CA LEU A 392 -14.15 -26.17 -13.83
C LEU A 392 -13.88 -27.68 -13.74
N GLY A 393 -13.73 -28.21 -12.53
CA GLY A 393 -13.35 -29.59 -12.25
C GLY A 393 -12.40 -29.69 -11.04
N ALA A 394 -12.64 -30.67 -10.16
CA ALA A 394 -11.88 -30.86 -8.92
C ALA A 394 -10.41 -31.27 -9.16
N GLU A 395 -10.08 -31.71 -10.38
CA GLU A 395 -8.74 -32.11 -10.80
C GLU A 395 -7.75 -30.96 -10.95
N TYR A 396 -8.23 -29.72 -11.13
CA TYR A 396 -7.33 -28.57 -11.32
C TYR A 396 -6.80 -28.05 -9.97
N PRO A 397 -5.50 -27.74 -9.88
CA PRO A 397 -4.91 -27.35 -8.62
C PRO A 397 -5.24 -25.91 -8.22
N VAL A 398 -5.30 -25.70 -6.90
CA VAL A 398 -5.37 -24.39 -6.24
C VAL A 398 -4.06 -24.17 -5.52
N ILE A 399 -3.37 -23.07 -5.84
CA ILE A 399 -2.08 -22.69 -5.26
C ILE A 399 -2.25 -21.30 -4.66
N VAL A 400 -2.05 -21.17 -3.35
CA VAL A 400 -2.28 -19.90 -2.64
C VAL A 400 -1.05 -19.50 -1.82
N SER A 401 -0.82 -18.20 -1.66
CA SER A 401 0.36 -17.64 -0.99
C SER A 401 0.43 -17.86 0.52
N ASP A 402 -0.59 -18.44 1.15
CA ASP A 402 -0.51 -18.90 2.53
C ASP A 402 0.35 -20.17 2.67
N GLU A 403 0.47 -20.95 1.61
CA GLU A 403 1.29 -22.17 1.55
C GLU A 403 2.62 -21.95 0.83
N HIS A 404 2.73 -20.87 0.07
CA HIS A 404 3.89 -20.55 -0.77
C HIS A 404 4.42 -19.14 -0.52
N ASP A 405 5.72 -18.99 -0.64
CA ASP A 405 6.38 -17.70 -0.45
C ASP A 405 6.39 -16.86 -1.75
N MET A 406 6.67 -15.55 -1.68
CA MET A 406 6.57 -14.65 -2.82
C MET A 406 7.51 -15.02 -3.96
N TYR A 407 8.67 -15.61 -3.65
CA TYR A 407 9.65 -16.05 -4.65
C TYR A 407 9.10 -17.27 -5.39
N ASP A 408 8.50 -18.21 -4.66
CA ASP A 408 7.84 -19.39 -5.22
C ASP A 408 6.61 -19.01 -6.04
N MET A 409 5.74 -18.15 -5.49
CA MET A 409 4.50 -17.71 -6.16
C MET A 409 4.78 -17.07 -7.52
N VAL A 410 5.76 -16.17 -7.61
CA VAL A 410 6.11 -15.55 -8.90
C VAL A 410 6.80 -16.55 -9.83
N SER A 411 7.60 -17.48 -9.30
CA SER A 411 8.18 -18.58 -10.09
C SER A 411 7.09 -19.45 -10.72
N ILE A 412 6.08 -19.84 -9.95
CA ILE A 412 4.91 -20.61 -10.38
C ILE A 412 4.13 -19.86 -11.47
N MET A 413 3.76 -18.60 -11.22
CA MET A 413 3.01 -17.80 -12.19
C MET A 413 3.75 -17.62 -13.52
N ARG A 414 5.08 -17.50 -13.49
CA ARG A 414 5.91 -17.35 -14.71
C ARG A 414 6.04 -18.62 -15.54
N GLN A 415 5.60 -19.79 -15.04
CA GLN A 415 5.52 -21.02 -15.85
C GLN A 415 4.27 -21.04 -16.75
N ALA A 416 3.32 -20.13 -16.55
CA ALA A 416 2.13 -20.05 -17.37
C ALA A 416 2.45 -19.66 -18.83
N ARG A 417 1.57 -20.07 -19.75
CA ARG A 417 1.61 -19.63 -21.15
C ARG A 417 0.66 -18.45 -21.41
N LEU A 418 -0.44 -18.39 -20.66
CA LEU A 418 -1.46 -17.34 -20.65
C LEU A 418 -1.92 -17.12 -19.20
N MET A 419 -2.35 -15.90 -18.88
CA MET A 419 -2.94 -15.58 -17.58
C MET A 419 -4.24 -14.78 -17.74
N LEU A 420 -5.25 -15.13 -16.95
CA LEU A 420 -6.42 -14.30 -16.68
C LEU A 420 -6.43 -13.96 -15.20
N SER A 421 -6.40 -12.68 -14.84
CA SER A 421 -6.20 -12.28 -13.46
C SER A 421 -7.08 -11.12 -13.02
N SER A 422 -7.64 -11.23 -11.82
CA SER A 422 -8.20 -10.09 -11.08
C SER A 422 -7.23 -9.51 -10.05
N ARG A 423 -6.01 -10.05 -9.96
CA ARG A 423 -4.91 -9.54 -9.15
C ARG A 423 -3.94 -8.72 -10.02
N TYR A 424 -3.86 -7.42 -9.74
CA TYR A 424 -2.93 -6.49 -10.40
C TYR A 424 -1.48 -7.01 -10.39
N HIS A 425 -0.98 -7.45 -9.22
CA HIS A 425 0.41 -7.89 -9.08
C HIS A 425 0.71 -9.26 -9.69
N ALA A 426 -0.28 -10.12 -9.91
CA ALA A 426 -0.06 -11.33 -10.70
C ALA A 426 0.32 -10.97 -12.15
N ILE A 427 -0.29 -9.92 -12.71
CA ILE A 427 0.07 -9.40 -14.03
C ILE A 427 1.43 -8.71 -13.99
N VAL A 428 1.63 -7.74 -13.09
CA VAL A 428 2.87 -6.95 -13.03
C VAL A 428 4.11 -7.83 -12.82
N THR A 429 4.05 -8.83 -11.93
CA THR A 429 5.20 -9.68 -11.63
C THR A 429 5.55 -10.67 -12.74
N THR A 430 4.63 -10.93 -13.68
CA THR A 430 4.84 -11.85 -14.80
C THR A 430 5.19 -11.13 -16.11
N MET A 431 4.88 -9.84 -16.23
CA MET A 431 5.27 -9.01 -17.38
C MET A 431 6.79 -8.98 -17.66
N PRO A 432 7.69 -8.91 -16.66
CA PRO A 432 9.13 -9.07 -16.89
C PRO A 432 9.54 -10.40 -17.57
N ALA A 433 8.71 -11.44 -17.46
CA ALA A 433 8.88 -12.72 -18.17
C ALA A 433 8.10 -12.77 -19.50
N GLY A 434 7.45 -11.67 -19.91
CA GLY A 434 6.71 -11.57 -21.17
C GLY A 434 5.45 -12.42 -21.20
N LEU A 435 4.83 -12.72 -20.05
CA LEU A 435 3.62 -13.55 -20.00
C LEU A 435 2.41 -12.78 -20.58
N PRO A 436 1.80 -13.22 -21.69
CA PRO A 436 0.55 -12.64 -22.17
C PRO A 436 -0.55 -12.82 -21.13
N SER A 437 -1.20 -11.72 -20.77
CA SER A 437 -2.21 -11.71 -19.72
C SER A 437 -3.39 -10.78 -20.03
N ALA A 438 -4.57 -11.15 -19.57
CA ALA A 438 -5.77 -10.33 -19.55
C ALA A 438 -6.20 -10.10 -18.10
N GLY A 439 -6.84 -8.97 -17.86
CA GLY A 439 -7.25 -8.53 -16.54
C GLY A 439 -8.76 -8.46 -16.41
N VAL A 440 -9.31 -8.92 -15.28
CA VAL A 440 -10.73 -8.73 -14.93
C VAL A 440 -10.81 -7.83 -13.70
N THR A 441 -11.21 -6.58 -13.89
CA THR A 441 -10.99 -5.49 -12.94
C THR A 441 -12.23 -5.05 -12.18
N MET A 442 -12.01 -4.62 -10.94
CA MET A 442 -13.01 -3.97 -10.06
C MET A 442 -12.66 -2.49 -9.77
N ASP A 443 -11.52 -2.01 -10.28
CA ASP A 443 -11.04 -0.63 -10.20
C ASP A 443 -10.28 -0.19 -11.46
N GLU A 444 -9.81 1.03 -11.44
CA GLU A 444 -8.86 1.61 -12.36
C GLU A 444 -7.54 0.86 -12.51
N ARG A 445 -7.05 0.09 -11.52
CA ARG A 445 -5.63 -0.35 -11.50
C ARG A 445 -5.26 -1.24 -12.68
N ILE A 446 -6.03 -2.30 -12.92
CA ILE A 446 -5.78 -3.20 -14.05
C ILE A 446 -6.13 -2.50 -15.37
N ARG A 447 -7.18 -1.69 -15.39
CA ARG A 447 -7.57 -0.92 -16.59
C ARG A 447 -6.44 -0.01 -17.06
N ASN A 448 -5.85 0.74 -16.15
CA ASN A 448 -4.74 1.65 -16.41
C ASN A 448 -3.49 0.87 -16.84
N LEU A 449 -3.19 -0.25 -16.18
CA LEU A 449 -2.07 -1.12 -16.58
C LEU A 449 -2.22 -1.63 -18.02
N MET A 450 -3.40 -2.09 -18.42
CA MET A 450 -3.65 -2.58 -19.77
C MET A 450 -3.58 -1.46 -20.81
N ALA A 451 -4.01 -0.25 -20.45
CA ALA A 451 -3.87 0.93 -21.29
C ALA A 451 -2.39 1.35 -21.45
N ASP A 452 -1.63 1.41 -20.35
CA ASP A 452 -0.19 1.70 -20.36
C ASP A 452 0.60 0.64 -21.13
N ARG A 453 0.15 -0.61 -21.12
CA ARG A 453 0.72 -1.71 -21.91
C ARG A 453 0.40 -1.58 -23.41
N GLY A 454 -0.55 -0.74 -23.80
CA GLY A 454 -1.01 -0.61 -25.18
C GLY A 454 -1.96 -1.74 -25.63
N THR A 455 -2.63 -2.39 -24.67
CA THR A 455 -3.63 -3.44 -24.94
C THR A 455 -4.90 -3.23 -24.10
N PRO A 456 -5.56 -2.06 -24.17
CA PRO A 456 -6.74 -1.77 -23.36
C PRO A 456 -7.90 -2.75 -23.58
N GLU A 457 -7.95 -3.41 -24.74
CA GLU A 457 -8.93 -4.45 -25.08
C GLU A 457 -8.86 -5.69 -24.17
N LEU A 458 -7.76 -5.87 -23.44
CA LEU A 458 -7.55 -6.99 -22.51
C LEU A 458 -7.89 -6.63 -21.05
N ALA A 459 -8.54 -5.48 -20.81
CA ALA A 459 -9.17 -5.15 -19.54
C ALA A 459 -10.68 -5.41 -19.60
N LEU A 460 -11.15 -6.35 -18.78
CA LEU A 460 -12.56 -6.74 -18.64
C LEU A 460 -13.11 -6.23 -17.31
N GLU A 461 -14.42 -5.98 -17.21
CA GLU A 461 -15.05 -5.55 -15.95
C GLU A 461 -15.70 -6.74 -15.23
N VAL A 462 -15.56 -6.80 -13.89
CA VAL A 462 -16.05 -7.94 -13.08
C VAL A 462 -17.58 -8.13 -13.11
N ASP A 463 -18.35 -7.09 -13.44
CA ASP A 463 -19.81 -7.08 -13.46
C ASP A 463 -20.40 -6.91 -14.86
N ASP A 464 -19.58 -7.12 -15.90
CA ASP A 464 -20.01 -7.09 -17.29
C ASP A 464 -21.03 -8.21 -17.58
N PRO A 465 -22.24 -7.89 -18.08
CA PRO A 465 -23.23 -8.92 -18.41
C PRO A 465 -22.75 -9.94 -19.46
N GLU A 466 -21.78 -9.56 -20.30
CA GLU A 466 -21.19 -10.39 -21.34
C GLU A 466 -19.80 -10.92 -20.93
N LEU A 467 -19.49 -10.95 -19.63
CA LEU A 467 -18.16 -11.32 -19.13
C LEU A 467 -17.69 -12.68 -19.66
N ALA A 468 -18.56 -13.69 -19.75
CA ALA A 468 -18.20 -15.01 -20.27
C ALA A 468 -17.68 -14.96 -21.72
N ASP A 469 -18.37 -14.23 -22.60
CA ASP A 469 -17.96 -14.03 -24.00
C ASP A 469 -16.64 -13.24 -24.09
N LYS A 470 -16.47 -12.25 -23.23
CA LYS A 470 -15.26 -11.42 -23.18
C LYS A 470 -14.06 -12.20 -22.64
N VAL A 471 -14.24 -13.05 -21.63
CA VAL A 471 -13.20 -13.95 -21.11
C VAL A 471 -12.74 -14.90 -22.22
N HIS A 472 -13.69 -15.54 -22.92
CA HIS A 472 -13.37 -16.42 -24.04
C HIS A 472 -12.55 -15.67 -25.12
N THR A 473 -13.04 -14.51 -25.55
CA THR A 473 -12.40 -13.67 -26.57
C THR A 473 -11.00 -13.23 -26.16
N ALA A 474 -10.83 -12.83 -24.90
CA ALA A 474 -9.53 -12.45 -24.35
C ALA A 474 -8.57 -13.63 -24.37
N LEU A 475 -8.97 -14.83 -23.90
CA LEU A 475 -8.11 -16.01 -23.91
C LEU A 475 -7.68 -16.43 -25.32
N VAL A 476 -8.60 -16.40 -26.30
CA VAL A 476 -8.27 -16.62 -27.72
C VAL A 476 -7.24 -15.60 -28.18
N THR A 477 -7.45 -14.31 -27.90
CA THR A 477 -6.50 -13.23 -28.25
C THR A 477 -5.12 -13.45 -27.62
N LEU A 478 -5.05 -13.81 -26.33
CA LEU A 478 -3.80 -14.12 -25.64
C LEU A 478 -3.05 -15.30 -26.28
N TYR A 479 -3.80 -16.26 -26.79
CA TYR A 479 -3.26 -17.46 -27.43
C TYR A 479 -2.74 -17.16 -28.84
N THR A 480 -3.54 -16.52 -29.68
CA THR A 480 -3.24 -16.26 -31.11
C THR A 480 -2.28 -15.09 -31.32
N ASP A 481 -2.40 -14.02 -30.53
CA ASP A 481 -1.66 -12.76 -30.73
C ASP A 481 -0.51 -12.60 -29.73
N ALA A 482 -0.04 -13.72 -29.17
CA ALA A 482 0.91 -13.75 -28.07
C ALA A 482 2.21 -12.96 -28.36
N GLU A 483 2.69 -12.95 -29.61
CA GLU A 483 3.90 -12.20 -29.99
C GLU A 483 3.69 -10.70 -29.97
N ARG A 484 2.56 -10.22 -30.50
CA ARG A 484 2.18 -8.80 -30.44
C ARG A 484 2.07 -8.35 -28.99
N ILE A 485 1.37 -9.13 -28.17
CA ILE A 485 1.17 -8.81 -26.75
C ILE A 485 2.51 -8.81 -25.99
N ARG A 486 3.42 -9.75 -26.31
CA ARG A 486 4.78 -9.77 -25.76
C ARG A 486 5.58 -8.51 -26.09
N ALA A 487 5.53 -8.05 -27.34
CA ALA A 487 6.21 -6.82 -27.73
C ALA A 487 5.67 -5.59 -26.98
N SER A 488 4.33 -5.51 -26.82
CA SER A 488 3.66 -4.50 -25.99
C SER A 488 4.08 -4.58 -24.52
N ILE A 489 4.18 -5.79 -23.95
CA ILE A 489 4.70 -6.01 -22.59
C ILE A 489 6.14 -5.51 -22.47
N ASP A 490 7.03 -5.87 -23.40
CA ASP A 490 8.45 -5.52 -23.32
C ASP A 490 8.66 -4.00 -23.36
N GLY A 491 7.91 -3.28 -24.20
CA GLY A 491 7.91 -1.82 -24.22
C GLY A 491 7.46 -1.21 -22.89
N CYS A 492 6.32 -1.70 -22.37
CA CYS A 492 5.78 -1.26 -21.09
C CYS A 492 6.75 -1.51 -19.91
N VAL A 493 7.39 -2.69 -19.88
CA VAL A 493 8.39 -3.03 -18.86
C VAL A 493 9.59 -2.08 -18.93
N LEU A 494 10.13 -1.81 -20.12
CA LEU A 494 11.27 -0.89 -20.28
C LEU A 494 10.95 0.53 -19.81
N GLU A 495 9.79 1.06 -20.16
CA GLU A 495 9.36 2.39 -19.71
C GLU A 495 9.21 2.45 -18.18
N ASN A 496 8.69 1.39 -17.58
CA ASN A 496 8.53 1.33 -16.13
C ASN A 496 9.86 1.12 -15.39
N LEU A 497 10.82 0.38 -15.96
CA LEU A 497 12.17 0.28 -15.41
C LEU A 497 12.87 1.64 -15.40
N GLU A 498 12.80 2.38 -16.51
CA GLU A 498 13.37 3.74 -16.58
C GLU A 498 12.71 4.67 -15.54
N ARG A 499 11.38 4.58 -15.38
CA ARG A 499 10.63 5.37 -14.40
C ARG A 499 10.97 5.00 -12.96
N MET A 500 11.15 3.71 -12.66
CA MET A 500 11.61 3.24 -11.35
C MET A 500 13.04 3.72 -11.06
N GLY A 501 13.89 3.81 -12.08
CA GLY A 501 15.20 4.45 -12.00
C GLY A 501 15.10 5.94 -11.66
N GLN A 502 14.21 6.67 -12.33
CA GLN A 502 13.95 8.08 -12.05
C GLN A 502 13.43 8.32 -10.62
N MET A 503 12.60 7.41 -10.09
CA MET A 503 12.20 7.42 -8.68
C MET A 503 13.40 7.28 -7.74
N GLY A 504 14.40 6.46 -8.10
CA GLY A 504 15.66 6.34 -7.38
C GLY A 504 16.47 7.65 -7.41
N MET A 505 16.53 8.31 -8.57
CA MET A 505 17.18 9.63 -8.69
C MET A 505 16.52 10.68 -7.79
N ASP A 506 15.18 10.73 -7.81
CA ASP A 506 14.39 11.64 -6.98
C ASP A 506 14.62 11.41 -5.48
N LEU A 507 14.73 10.14 -5.07
CA LEU A 507 15.03 9.79 -3.69
C LEU A 507 16.46 10.21 -3.29
N VAL A 508 17.45 9.93 -4.13
CA VAL A 508 18.86 10.32 -3.88
C VAL A 508 18.96 11.82 -3.67
N ASP A 509 18.35 12.63 -4.55
CA ASP A 509 18.44 14.08 -4.43
C ASP A 509 17.64 14.64 -3.26
N PHE A 510 16.50 14.01 -2.93
CA PHE A 510 15.76 14.36 -1.73
C PHE A 510 16.61 14.14 -0.48
N VAL A 511 17.27 12.98 -0.37
CA VAL A 511 18.18 12.71 0.76
C VAL A 511 19.37 13.66 0.75
N ARG A 512 20.00 13.90 -0.40
CA ARG A 512 21.14 14.82 -0.55
C ARG A 512 20.81 16.25 -0.15
N ALA A 513 19.59 16.71 -0.43
CA ALA A 513 19.14 18.05 -0.03
C ALA A 513 19.02 18.20 1.50
N HIS A 514 18.67 17.13 2.22
CA HIS A 514 18.52 17.14 3.69
C HIS A 514 19.80 16.72 4.41
N HIS A 515 20.60 15.86 3.78
CA HIS A 515 21.83 15.27 4.30
C HIS A 515 22.94 15.40 3.26
N PRO A 516 23.52 16.60 3.05
CA PRO A 516 24.52 16.85 2.01
C PRO A 516 25.82 16.04 2.16
N GLU A 517 26.10 15.58 3.37
CA GLU A 517 27.28 14.76 3.70
C GLU A 517 27.02 13.25 3.53
N PHE A 518 25.83 12.84 3.07
CA PHE A 518 25.54 11.43 2.82
C PHE A 518 26.40 10.91 1.65
N PRO A 519 27.14 9.79 1.82
CA PRO A 519 28.16 9.36 0.87
C PRO A 519 27.59 8.57 -0.32
N PHE A 520 26.74 9.20 -1.14
CA PHE A 520 26.25 8.58 -2.37
C PHE A 520 27.40 8.28 -3.34
N ALA A 521 27.29 7.17 -4.07
CA ALA A 521 28.19 6.87 -5.18
C ALA A 521 28.08 7.92 -6.30
N ASP A 522 29.19 8.16 -7.00
CA ASP A 522 29.24 9.06 -8.15
C ASP A 522 28.26 8.62 -9.25
N GLY A 523 27.59 9.59 -9.87
CA GLY A 523 26.61 9.34 -10.93
C GLY A 523 25.17 9.06 -10.45
N LEU A 524 24.93 8.99 -9.13
CA LEU A 524 23.58 8.92 -8.57
C LEU A 524 22.96 10.31 -8.35
N GLY A 525 21.65 10.42 -8.59
CA GLY A 525 20.84 11.64 -8.56
C GLY A 525 20.52 12.20 -9.95
N HIS A 526 19.92 13.38 -9.99
CA HIS A 526 19.61 14.10 -11.23
C HIS A 526 20.88 14.39 -12.02
N GLY A 527 20.85 14.07 -13.31
CA GLY A 527 22.01 14.13 -14.21
C GLY A 527 22.69 12.79 -14.45
N GLY A 528 22.35 11.75 -13.68
CA GLY A 528 22.75 10.37 -13.93
C GLY A 528 21.84 9.62 -14.91
N ASP A 529 22.21 8.38 -15.23
CA ASP A 529 21.38 7.43 -15.97
C ASP A 529 20.31 6.82 -15.05
N PRO A 530 19.01 6.89 -15.38
CA PRO A 530 17.96 6.23 -14.61
C PRO A 530 18.24 4.73 -14.37
N PHE A 531 18.80 4.02 -15.33
CA PHE A 531 19.07 2.58 -15.16
C PHE A 531 20.18 2.29 -14.16
N ALA A 532 21.07 3.25 -13.88
CA ALA A 532 22.07 3.14 -12.82
C ALA A 532 21.47 3.21 -11.40
N HIS A 533 20.18 3.55 -11.28
CA HIS A 533 19.44 3.65 -10.01
C HIS A 533 18.56 2.43 -9.73
N LEU A 534 18.62 1.41 -10.58
CA LEU A 534 17.92 0.15 -10.40
C LEU A 534 18.81 -0.87 -9.66
N PRO A 535 18.22 -1.76 -8.85
CA PRO A 535 18.96 -2.90 -8.32
C PRO A 535 19.39 -3.84 -9.45
N SER A 536 20.20 -4.86 -9.12
CA SER A 536 20.62 -5.88 -10.07
C SER A 536 19.44 -6.50 -10.83
N LEU A 537 19.49 -6.41 -12.15
CA LEU A 537 18.40 -6.87 -13.03
C LEU A 537 18.53 -8.35 -13.38
N PRO A 538 17.41 -9.09 -13.48
CA PRO A 538 17.39 -10.40 -14.11
C PRO A 538 17.96 -10.37 -15.54
N PRO A 539 18.56 -11.47 -16.04
CA PRO A 539 19.29 -11.48 -17.31
C PRO A 539 18.51 -10.93 -18.52
N ARG A 540 17.22 -11.29 -18.64
CA ARG A 540 16.35 -10.78 -19.71
C ARG A 540 16.21 -9.25 -19.64
N LEU A 541 15.94 -8.71 -18.45
CA LEU A 541 15.75 -7.26 -18.29
C LEU A 541 17.07 -6.51 -18.53
N ALA A 542 18.20 -7.05 -18.06
CA ALA A 542 19.52 -6.50 -18.34
C ALA A 542 19.81 -6.43 -19.85
N GLN A 543 19.44 -7.47 -20.60
CA GLN A 543 19.56 -7.48 -22.07
C GLN A 543 18.64 -6.47 -22.74
N MET A 544 17.39 -6.34 -22.28
CA MET A 544 16.44 -5.35 -22.80
C MET A 544 16.96 -3.91 -22.58
N VAL A 545 17.48 -3.61 -21.39
CA VAL A 545 18.09 -2.30 -21.09
C VAL A 545 19.33 -2.07 -21.94
N ALA A 546 20.23 -3.05 -22.04
CA ALA A 546 21.43 -2.94 -22.87
C ALA A 546 21.10 -2.69 -24.36
N ALA A 547 20.06 -3.35 -24.89
CA ALA A 547 19.59 -3.14 -26.26
C ALA A 547 19.04 -1.72 -26.49
N ARG A 548 18.41 -1.10 -25.47
CA ARG A 548 17.92 0.28 -25.54
C ARG A 548 19.06 1.30 -25.65
N HIS A 549 20.23 1.02 -25.05
CA HIS A 549 21.40 1.88 -25.12
C HIS A 549 22.30 1.62 -26.35
N ALA A 550 22.02 0.56 -27.13
CA ALA A 550 22.79 0.28 -28.33
C ALA A 550 22.51 1.34 -29.41
N PRO A 551 23.54 1.86 -30.12
CA PRO A 551 23.30 2.74 -31.25
C PRO A 551 22.47 2.02 -32.32
N PRO A 552 21.59 2.73 -33.05
CA PRO A 552 20.81 2.11 -34.11
C PRO A 552 21.75 1.45 -35.12
N VAL A 553 21.51 0.16 -35.40
CA VAL A 553 22.26 -0.57 -36.44
C VAL A 553 22.01 0.16 -37.76
N PRO A 554 23.05 0.61 -38.48
CA PRO A 554 22.88 1.21 -39.80
C PRO A 554 22.19 0.19 -40.69
N THR A 555 21.00 0.51 -41.20
CA THR A 555 20.38 -0.27 -42.28
C THR A 555 21.30 -0.19 -43.48
N GLU A 556 22.01 -1.27 -43.81
CA GLU A 556 22.76 -1.37 -45.05
C GLU A 556 21.80 -1.11 -46.22
N GLY A 557 22.11 -0.08 -47.01
CA GLY A 557 21.32 0.29 -48.17
C GLY A 557 21.26 -0.87 -49.14
N VAL A 558 20.06 -1.39 -49.38
CA VAL A 558 19.78 -2.22 -50.54
C VAL A 558 19.92 -1.31 -51.77
N GLU A 559 21.10 -1.30 -52.37
CA GLU A 559 21.33 -0.72 -53.68
C GLU A 559 20.48 -1.51 -54.69
N LEU A 560 19.31 -0.97 -55.03
CA LEU A 560 18.51 -1.44 -56.15
C LEU A 560 19.30 -1.20 -57.45
N SER A 561 20.04 -2.21 -57.87
CA SER A 561 20.67 -2.26 -59.18
C SER A 561 19.62 -2.06 -60.27
N ARG A 562 19.65 -0.89 -60.93
CA ARG A 562 18.82 -0.60 -62.10
C ARG A 562 19.14 -1.61 -63.22
N PRO A 563 18.14 -2.19 -63.89
CA PRO A 563 18.40 -3.07 -65.03
C PRO A 563 18.96 -2.26 -66.20
N ARG A 564 20.04 -2.78 -66.80
CA ARG A 564 20.60 -2.28 -68.06
C ARG A 564 19.55 -2.45 -69.17
N SER A 565 19.25 -1.36 -69.87
CA SER A 565 18.46 -1.38 -71.10
C SER A 565 19.15 -2.25 -72.14
N VAL A 566 18.41 -3.18 -72.75
CA VAL A 566 18.81 -3.88 -73.97
C VAL A 566 17.89 -3.41 -75.09
N ALA A 567 18.55 -2.97 -76.17
CA ALA A 567 18.04 -2.56 -77.49
C ALA A 567 17.31 -1.21 -77.58
#